data_AF-A0A2N2J3Q3-F1
#
_entry.id   AF-A0A2N2J3Q3-F1
#
_cell.length_a   1.000
_cell.length_b   1.000
_cell.length_c   1.000
_cell.angle_alpha   90.00
_cell.angle_beta   90.00
_cell.angle_gamma   90.00
#
_symmetry.space_group_name_H-M   'P 1'
#
loop_
_entity.id
_entity.type
_entity.pdbx_description
1 polymer ?
#
loop_
_entity_poly.entity_id
_entity_poly.type
_entity_poly.pdbx_seq_one_letter_code
_entity_poly.pdbx_strand_id
1 'polypeptide(L)'
;MNKENTKKKVSWAGITYPAKFFIIVIFIFSSLVAADAQSKTGSENKNTAKYQGTLSGEWGGEVMSTPVSGTFSITIFADGTVSGTFSGIQSGTITGTISSKGEINAKGSAGIAEWNGQISVKDGHLSGSGTWEGYGGDGKWNTK
;
A
#
# COMPACT_ATOMS: atom_id res chain seq x y z
N MET A 1 -23.97 -58.41 7.40
CA MET A 1 -24.72 -57.47 8.26
C MET A 1 -23.69 -56.70 9.10
N ASN A 2 -23.89 -55.38 9.15
CA ASN A 2 -23.00 -54.25 9.46
C ASN A 2 -21.76 -54.40 10.37
N LYS A 3 -20.65 -53.83 9.86
CA LYS A 3 -19.47 -53.35 10.59
C LYS A 3 -19.81 -51.99 11.23
N GLU A 4 -19.78 -51.89 12.56
CA GLU A 4 -19.85 -50.59 13.25
C GLU A 4 -18.46 -49.99 13.41
N ASN A 5 -18.25 -48.85 12.73
CA ASN A 5 -17.06 -48.03 12.81
C ASN A 5 -17.08 -47.17 14.08
N THR A 6 -16.10 -47.40 14.95
CA THR A 6 -15.77 -46.56 16.13
C THR A 6 -15.36 -45.14 15.70
N LYS A 7 -16.26 -44.17 15.84
CA LYS A 7 -15.93 -42.73 15.78
C LYS A 7 -15.27 -42.28 17.08
N LYS A 8 -13.96 -42.04 17.05
CA LYS A 8 -13.24 -41.31 18.11
C LYS A 8 -13.77 -39.87 18.17
N LYS A 9 -14.41 -39.51 19.28
CA LYS A 9 -14.77 -38.12 19.62
C LYS A 9 -13.50 -37.38 20.03
N VAL A 10 -12.99 -36.52 19.16
CA VAL A 10 -11.93 -35.57 19.52
C VAL A 10 -12.59 -34.41 20.24
N SER A 11 -12.45 -34.39 21.56
CA SER A 11 -12.80 -33.26 22.42
C SER A 11 -11.77 -32.15 22.19
N TRP A 12 -12.20 -31.04 21.59
CA TRP A 12 -11.42 -29.81 21.56
C TRP A 12 -11.78 -29.02 22.82
N ALA A 13 -10.97 -29.19 23.86
CA ALA A 13 -10.96 -28.28 24.99
C ALA A 13 -10.62 -26.87 24.48
N GLY A 14 -11.49 -25.91 24.82
CA GLY A 14 -11.36 -24.51 24.46
C GLY A 14 -10.03 -23.94 24.94
N ILE A 15 -9.19 -23.61 23.97
CA ILE A 15 -8.01 -22.79 24.18
C ILE A 15 -8.48 -21.34 24.11
N THR A 16 -8.76 -20.78 25.28
CA THR A 16 -9.01 -19.34 25.47
C THR A 16 -7.66 -18.65 25.61
N TYR A 17 -7.05 -18.22 24.49
CA TYR A 17 -5.90 -17.32 24.54
C TYR A 17 -6.38 -15.86 24.40
N PRO A 18 -5.95 -14.93 25.28
CA PRO A 18 -6.29 -13.52 25.16
C PRO A 18 -5.70 -12.94 23.88
N ALA A 19 -6.53 -12.21 23.13
CA ALA A 19 -6.29 -11.63 21.82
C ALA A 19 -5.27 -10.47 21.78
N LYS A 20 -4.11 -10.64 22.41
CA LYS A 20 -2.99 -9.70 22.40
C LYS A 20 -1.70 -10.50 22.50
N PHE A 21 -0.79 -10.30 21.53
CA PHE A 21 0.47 -11.03 21.29
C PHE A 21 0.34 -12.30 20.45
N PHE A 22 0.37 -12.16 19.11
CA PHE A 22 1.06 -13.08 18.16
C PHE A 22 0.80 -12.65 16.70
N ILE A 23 1.48 -11.62 16.19
CA ILE A 23 1.86 -11.54 14.76
C ILE A 23 3.23 -10.86 14.68
N ILE A 24 4.24 -11.55 15.19
CA ILE A 24 5.62 -11.43 14.75
C ILE A 24 5.98 -12.86 14.31
N VAL A 25 6.55 -12.99 13.11
CA VAL A 25 6.84 -14.22 12.34
C VAL A 25 5.75 -14.64 11.33
N ILE A 26 5.60 -13.84 10.26
CA ILE A 26 5.41 -14.37 8.89
C ILE A 26 6.41 -13.63 8.00
N PHE A 27 7.69 -13.97 8.18
CA PHE A 27 8.68 -13.87 7.13
C PHE A 27 8.92 -15.31 6.66
N ILE A 28 9.04 -15.49 5.35
CA ILE A 28 9.43 -16.72 4.61
C ILE A 28 8.25 -17.40 3.88
N PHE A 29 8.28 -17.27 2.55
CA PHE A 29 7.43 -17.85 1.49
C PHE A 29 5.99 -17.34 1.32
N SER A 30 5.86 -16.23 0.60
CA SER A 30 4.77 -16.03 -0.37
C SER A 30 5.33 -15.45 -1.68
N SER A 31 6.34 -16.14 -2.20
CA SER A 31 6.79 -15.99 -3.59
C SER A 31 6.45 -17.27 -4.32
N LEU A 32 5.19 -17.43 -4.72
CA LEU A 32 4.81 -18.27 -5.86
C LEU A 32 3.34 -18.01 -6.24
N VAL A 33 3.14 -17.74 -7.53
CA VAL A 33 1.87 -17.61 -8.27
C VAL A 33 1.21 -16.22 -8.26
N ALA A 34 1.82 -15.32 -9.05
CA ALA A 34 1.09 -14.61 -10.09
C ALA A 34 2.00 -14.52 -11.32
N ALA A 35 2.05 -15.63 -12.08
CA ALA A 35 2.44 -15.57 -13.48
C ALA A 35 1.27 -14.93 -14.25
N ASP A 36 1.62 -14.19 -15.30
CA ASP A 36 0.74 -13.62 -16.32
C ASP A 36 -0.05 -12.35 -15.96
N ALA A 37 0.71 -11.27 -15.78
CA ALA A 37 0.40 -9.98 -16.42
C ALA A 37 1.69 -9.25 -16.85
N GLN A 38 2.61 -9.96 -17.50
CA GLN A 38 3.71 -9.32 -18.22
C GLN A 38 3.20 -8.88 -19.62
N SER A 39 2.28 -7.92 -19.63
CA SER A 39 1.82 -7.27 -20.85
C SER A 39 2.65 -6.00 -21.10
N LYS A 40 3.72 -6.20 -21.87
CA LYS A 40 4.14 -5.30 -22.96
C LYS A 40 4.23 -3.80 -22.61
N THR A 41 5.27 -3.40 -21.89
CA THR A 41 5.89 -2.08 -22.08
C THR A 41 7.36 -2.30 -22.37
N GLY A 42 7.74 -2.01 -23.62
CA GLY A 42 9.14 -1.99 -23.99
C GLY A 42 9.86 -0.95 -23.14
N SER A 43 11.03 -1.32 -22.64
CA SER A 43 12.21 -0.46 -22.56
C SER A 43 11.92 1.04 -22.37
N GLU A 44 11.29 1.40 -21.27
CA GLU A 44 11.40 2.75 -20.72
C GLU A 44 12.32 2.66 -19.51
N ASN A 45 13.60 2.42 -19.76
CA ASN A 45 14.63 2.85 -18.82
C ASN A 45 14.68 4.39 -18.87
N LYS A 46 13.60 5.05 -18.43
CA LYS A 46 13.41 6.51 -18.54
C LYS A 46 13.59 7.14 -17.18
N ASN A 47 14.84 7.27 -16.75
CA ASN A 47 15.29 8.27 -15.76
C ASN A 47 14.37 8.49 -14.54
N THR A 48 13.83 7.41 -13.96
CA THR A 48 13.05 7.45 -12.71
C THR A 48 13.96 7.27 -11.50
N ALA A 49 15.16 6.72 -11.68
CA ALA A 49 16.16 6.52 -10.62
C ALA A 49 16.52 7.79 -9.85
N LYS A 50 16.43 8.98 -10.46
CA LYS A 50 16.60 10.26 -9.76
C LYS A 50 15.56 10.48 -8.64
N TYR A 51 14.41 9.83 -8.74
CA TYR A 51 13.34 9.86 -7.74
C TYR A 51 13.46 8.74 -6.70
N GLN A 52 14.47 7.86 -6.78
CA GLN A 52 14.64 6.76 -5.84
C GLN A 52 14.83 7.31 -4.42
N GLY A 53 14.10 6.72 -3.47
CA GLY A 53 14.21 7.07 -2.06
C GLY A 53 12.88 6.94 -1.34
N THR A 54 12.85 7.42 -0.10
CA THR A 54 11.64 7.44 0.73
C THR A 54 11.22 8.87 0.97
N LEU A 55 9.92 9.14 0.84
CA LEU A 55 9.32 10.42 1.20
C LEU A 55 8.08 10.16 2.06
N SER A 56 7.88 11.04 3.03
CA SER A 56 6.76 10.98 3.96
C SER A 56 6.11 12.33 4.08
N GLY A 57 4.84 12.34 4.48
CA GLY A 57 4.04 13.54 4.40
C GLY A 57 2.71 13.42 5.11
N GLU A 58 1.88 14.41 4.85
CA GLU A 58 0.52 14.49 5.37
C GLU A 58 -0.46 14.48 4.21
N TRP A 59 -1.63 13.93 4.48
CA TRP A 59 -2.76 13.98 3.57
C TRP A 59 -3.99 14.46 4.33
N GLY A 60 -4.91 15.09 3.63
CA GLY A 60 -6.19 15.51 4.19
C GLY A 60 -7.17 15.93 3.12
N GLY A 61 -8.42 16.08 3.51
CA GLY A 61 -9.54 16.38 2.61
C GLY A 61 -10.86 16.13 3.30
N GLU A 62 -11.87 15.75 2.53
CA GLU A 62 -13.22 15.49 3.03
C GLU A 62 -13.77 14.17 2.50
N VAL A 63 -14.47 13.44 3.36
CA VAL A 63 -15.24 12.24 3.00
C VAL A 63 -16.66 12.44 3.48
N MET A 64 -17.64 12.46 2.58
CA MET A 64 -19.05 12.70 2.92
C MET A 64 -19.23 13.95 3.82
N SER A 65 -18.59 15.06 3.44
CA SER A 65 -18.57 16.33 4.20
C SER A 65 -17.92 16.28 5.59
N THR A 66 -17.20 15.21 5.91
CA THR A 66 -16.44 15.09 7.17
C THR A 66 -14.95 15.29 6.88
N PRO A 67 -14.27 16.23 7.56
CA PRO A 67 -12.83 16.41 7.41
C PRO A 67 -12.06 15.15 7.81
N VAL A 68 -11.10 14.75 6.98
CA VAL A 68 -10.20 13.63 7.23
C VAL A 68 -8.76 14.08 7.03
N SER A 69 -7.85 13.48 7.80
CA SER A 69 -6.42 13.72 7.65
C SER A 69 -5.60 12.56 8.19
N GLY A 70 -4.33 12.52 7.80
CA GLY A 70 -3.39 11.56 8.30
C GLY A 70 -2.00 11.71 7.71
N THR A 71 -1.21 10.65 7.82
CA THR A 71 0.17 10.63 7.34
C THR A 71 0.38 9.53 6.31
N PHE A 72 1.40 9.69 5.48
CA PHE A 72 1.81 8.66 4.53
C PHE A 72 3.34 8.54 4.50
N SER A 73 3.80 7.38 4.04
CA SER A 73 5.21 7.12 3.73
C SER A 73 5.27 6.24 2.49
N ILE A 74 5.96 6.71 1.44
CA ILE A 74 6.18 5.96 0.21
C ILE A 74 7.68 5.82 -0.08
N THR A 75 8.03 4.68 -0.66
CA THR A 75 9.34 4.38 -1.21
C THR A 75 9.20 4.24 -2.71
N ILE A 76 10.07 4.96 -3.43
CA ILE A 76 10.22 4.89 -4.88
C ILE A 76 11.46 4.07 -5.17
N PHE A 77 11.29 2.99 -5.93
CA PHE A 77 12.38 2.12 -6.38
C PHE A 77 13.01 2.67 -7.66
N ALA A 78 14.24 2.24 -7.97
CA ALA A 78 15.00 2.73 -9.12
C ALA A 78 14.32 2.44 -10.48
N ASP A 79 13.45 1.43 -10.53
CA ASP A 79 12.64 1.09 -11.71
C ASP A 79 11.38 1.96 -11.86
N GLY A 80 11.12 2.86 -10.91
CA GLY A 80 9.92 3.70 -10.86
C GLY A 80 8.72 3.05 -10.18
N THR A 81 8.87 1.87 -9.59
CA THR A 81 7.82 1.26 -8.76
C THR A 81 7.65 2.09 -7.47
N VAL A 82 6.41 2.26 -7.03
CA VAL A 82 6.06 2.93 -5.77
C VAL A 82 5.41 1.94 -4.82
N SER A 83 5.88 1.90 -3.57
CA SER A 83 5.26 1.14 -2.48
C SER A 83 5.28 1.93 -1.19
N GLY A 84 4.21 1.87 -0.40
CA GLY A 84 4.11 2.65 0.83
C GLY A 84 2.90 2.32 1.67
N THR A 85 2.67 3.16 2.66
CA THR A 85 1.53 3.07 3.57
C THR A 85 0.95 4.44 3.87
N PHE A 86 -0.32 4.47 4.26
CA PHE A 86 -0.95 5.65 4.85
C PHE A 86 -1.65 5.26 6.16
N SER A 87 -1.83 6.23 7.03
CA SER A 87 -2.59 6.14 8.28
C SER A 87 -3.43 7.39 8.48
N GLY A 88 -4.46 7.34 9.33
CA GLY A 88 -5.43 8.41 9.56
C GLY A 88 -6.74 7.82 10.05
N ILE A 89 -7.87 8.20 9.42
CA ILE A 89 -9.18 7.58 9.68
C ILE A 89 -9.18 6.05 9.45
N GLN A 90 -8.34 5.59 8.52
CA GLN A 90 -8.01 4.20 8.29
C GLN A 90 -6.52 4.09 7.93
N SER A 91 -6.00 2.86 7.92
CA SER A 91 -4.64 2.57 7.49
C SER A 91 -4.65 1.60 6.32
N GLY A 92 -3.73 1.82 5.38
CA GLY A 92 -3.65 1.03 4.16
C GLY A 92 -2.28 1.11 3.51
N THR A 93 -2.19 0.47 2.35
CA THR A 93 -1.01 0.43 1.48
C THR A 93 -1.19 1.41 0.33
N ILE A 94 -0.08 1.90 -0.21
CA ILE A 94 -0.02 2.68 -1.45
C ILE A 94 0.87 1.91 -2.41
N THR A 95 0.38 1.61 -3.61
CA THR A 95 1.17 0.92 -4.65
C THR A 95 0.94 1.54 -6.01
N GLY A 96 1.99 1.77 -6.78
CA GLY A 96 1.86 2.44 -8.08
C GLY A 96 3.17 2.61 -8.82
N THR A 97 3.23 3.63 -9.66
CA THR A 97 4.42 3.97 -10.44
C THR A 97 4.67 5.48 -10.45
N ILE A 98 5.90 5.86 -10.80
CA ILE A 98 6.28 7.23 -11.10
C ILE A 98 6.81 7.34 -12.54
N SER A 99 6.44 8.40 -13.24
CA SER A 99 6.93 8.68 -14.59
C SER A 99 8.31 9.34 -14.57
N SER A 100 9.02 9.34 -15.71
CA SER A 100 10.29 10.07 -15.88
C SER A 100 10.20 11.58 -15.62
N LYS A 101 8.98 12.14 -15.69
CA LYS A 101 8.67 13.54 -15.38
C LYS A 101 8.37 13.76 -13.91
N GLY A 102 8.27 12.70 -13.10
CA GLY A 102 7.97 12.77 -11.67
C GLY A 102 6.49 12.68 -11.34
N GLU A 103 5.63 12.35 -12.31
CA GLU A 103 4.20 12.19 -12.08
C GLU A 103 3.98 10.85 -11.37
N ILE A 104 3.35 10.86 -10.19
CA ILE A 104 2.98 9.65 -9.46
C ILE A 104 1.53 9.27 -9.78
N ASN A 105 1.31 7.98 -10.05
CA ASN A 105 -0.01 7.38 -10.15
C ASN A 105 0.00 6.10 -9.31
N ALA A 106 -0.74 6.10 -8.21
CA ALA A 106 -0.79 4.99 -7.28
C ALA A 106 -2.21 4.73 -6.79
N LYS A 107 -2.41 3.50 -6.31
CA LYS A 107 -3.66 3.03 -5.73
C LYS A 107 -3.48 2.82 -4.23
N GLY A 108 -4.44 3.30 -3.46
CA GLY A 108 -4.52 2.99 -2.04
C GLY A 108 -5.31 1.70 -1.81
N SER A 109 -5.08 1.05 -0.68
CA SER A 109 -6.04 0.06 -0.14
C SER A 109 -6.99 0.73 0.85
N ALA A 110 -7.85 -0.06 1.51
CA ALA A 110 -8.80 0.43 2.50
C ALA A 110 -9.56 1.67 1.98
N GLY A 111 -10.17 1.55 0.80
CA GLY A 111 -11.11 2.49 0.17
C GLY A 111 -10.61 3.90 -0.23
N ILE A 112 -9.35 4.25 0.02
CA ILE A 112 -8.70 5.34 -0.73
C ILE A 112 -8.24 4.75 -2.06
N ALA A 113 -8.89 5.14 -3.15
CA ALA A 113 -8.72 4.47 -4.44
C ALA A 113 -7.49 4.97 -5.18
N GLU A 114 -7.24 6.28 -5.19
CA GLU A 114 -6.24 6.89 -6.05
C GLU A 114 -5.37 7.90 -5.32
N TRP A 115 -4.08 7.91 -5.66
CA TRP A 115 -3.07 8.85 -5.23
C TRP A 115 -2.33 9.35 -6.47
N ASN A 116 -2.54 10.61 -6.82
CA ASN A 116 -1.95 11.23 -8.00
C ASN A 116 -1.17 12.47 -7.59
N GLY A 117 -0.12 12.85 -8.33
CA GLY A 117 0.61 14.08 -8.04
C GLY A 117 1.96 14.20 -8.73
N GLN A 118 2.79 15.07 -8.17
CA GLN A 118 4.11 15.40 -8.72
C GLN A 118 5.18 15.29 -7.63
N ILE A 119 6.25 14.57 -7.95
CA ILE A 119 7.49 14.48 -7.16
C ILE A 119 8.56 15.31 -7.87
N SER A 120 9.38 16.00 -7.09
CA SER A 120 10.53 16.77 -7.53
C SER A 120 11.76 16.44 -6.68
N VAL A 121 12.93 16.57 -7.28
CA VAL A 121 14.22 16.39 -6.61
C VAL A 121 14.93 17.74 -6.64
N LYS A 122 15.32 18.24 -5.48
CA LYS A 122 16.12 19.46 -5.36
C LYS A 122 17.21 19.23 -4.34
N ASP A 123 18.46 19.50 -4.72
CA ASP A 123 19.63 19.36 -3.84
C ASP A 123 19.74 17.96 -3.19
N GLY A 124 19.31 16.91 -3.91
CA GLY A 124 19.28 15.53 -3.42
C GLY A 124 18.09 15.19 -2.51
N HIS A 125 17.19 16.15 -2.25
CA HIS A 125 15.99 15.94 -1.44
C HIS A 125 14.76 15.72 -2.31
N LEU A 126 13.99 14.69 -1.97
CA LEU A 126 12.68 14.42 -2.56
C LEU A 126 11.62 15.26 -1.88
N SER A 127 10.75 15.87 -2.68
CA SER A 127 9.54 16.55 -2.23
C SER A 127 8.42 16.30 -3.21
N GLY A 128 7.17 16.45 -2.77
CA GLY A 128 6.04 16.23 -3.66
C GLY A 128 4.72 16.64 -3.06
N SER A 129 3.73 16.74 -3.94
CA SER A 129 2.36 17.02 -3.56
C SER A 129 1.40 16.50 -4.62
N GLY A 130 0.14 16.34 -4.24
CA GLY A 130 -0.88 15.92 -5.18
C GLY A 130 -2.25 15.81 -4.55
N THR A 131 -3.07 14.95 -5.16
CA THR A 131 -4.43 14.67 -4.73
C THR A 131 -4.64 13.19 -4.43
N TRP A 132 -5.67 12.92 -3.65
CA TRP A 132 -6.19 11.58 -3.46
C TRP A 132 -7.70 11.58 -3.69
N GLU A 133 -8.24 10.43 -4.09
CA GLU A 133 -9.68 10.22 -4.25
C GLU A 133 -10.07 8.84 -3.70
N GLY A 134 -11.23 8.76 -3.03
CA GLY A 134 -11.73 7.51 -2.45
C GLY A 134 -12.82 7.73 -1.41
N TYR A 135 -13.54 6.68 -1.03
CA TYR A 135 -14.68 6.76 -0.10
C TYR A 135 -15.77 7.79 -0.43
N GLY A 136 -15.92 8.18 -1.70
CA GLY A 136 -16.82 9.27 -2.09
C GLY A 136 -16.35 10.65 -1.60
N GLY A 137 -15.04 10.79 -1.43
CA GLY A 137 -14.36 12.01 -1.05
C GLY A 137 -13.04 12.19 -1.80
N ASP A 138 -12.41 13.33 -1.57
CA ASP A 138 -11.15 13.72 -2.18
C ASP A 138 -10.35 14.64 -1.27
N GLY A 139 -9.10 14.88 -1.66
CA GLY A 139 -8.27 15.85 -0.97
C GLY A 139 -6.87 15.96 -1.53
N LYS A 140 -5.96 16.48 -0.70
CA LYS A 140 -4.57 16.77 -1.06
C LYS A 140 -3.60 16.04 -0.16
N TRP A 141 -2.40 15.84 -0.66
CA TRP A 141 -1.26 15.38 0.12
C TRP A 141 -0.02 16.21 -0.22
N ASN A 142 0.90 16.30 0.72
CA ASN A 142 2.20 16.95 0.55
C ASN A 142 3.26 16.31 1.42
N THR A 143 4.51 16.32 0.96
CA THR A 143 5.66 15.93 1.77
C THR A 143 5.93 16.94 2.89
N LYS A 144 6.61 16.47 3.94
CA LYS A 144 7.21 17.34 4.97
C LYS A 144 8.54 17.92 4.53
#